data_AF-A0A699XIP0-F1
#
_entry.id   AF-A0A699XIP0-F1
#
_cell.length_a   1.000
_cell.length_b   1.000
_cell.length_c   1.000
_cell.angle_alpha   90.00
_cell.angle_beta   90.00
_cell.angle_gamma   90.00
#
_symmetry.space_group_name_H-M   'P 1'
#
loop_
_entity.id
_entity.type
_entity.pdbx_description
1 polymer ?
#
loop_
_entity_poly.entity_id
_entity_poly.type
_entity_poly.pdbx_seq_one_letter_code
_entity_poly.pdbx_strand_id
1 'polypeptide(L)'
;SDTAVDCSDRRCYNCRGVGHFARNCTVMPRRRDATYLQTQLLIAPKEEAGIQLQVEEFDLMAAAADLDEIEEVNANCILMANL
;
A
#
# COMPACT_ATOMS: atom_id res chain seq x y z
N SER A 1 19.60 -27.23 27.17
CA SER A 1 19.87 -28.41 26.32
C SER A 1 18.94 -28.32 25.13
N ASP A 2 19.50 -28.03 23.96
CA ASP A 2 18.76 -27.95 22.70
C ASP A 2 18.18 -29.32 22.36
N THR A 3 16.88 -29.50 22.53
CA THR A 3 16.19 -30.70 22.09
C THR A 3 16.10 -30.66 20.56
N ALA A 4 16.89 -31.50 19.89
CA ALA A 4 16.76 -31.71 18.47
C ALA A 4 15.36 -32.27 18.18
N VAL A 5 14.46 -31.42 17.66
CA VAL A 5 13.10 -31.81 17.28
C VAL A 5 13.20 -32.70 16.04
N ASP A 6 12.97 -33.99 16.21
CA ASP A 6 12.83 -34.92 15.09
C ASP A 6 11.63 -34.53 14.20
N CYS A 7 11.87 -34.47 12.88
CA CYS A 7 10.87 -34.11 11.87
C CYS A 7 10.49 -35.28 10.95
N SER A 8 10.88 -36.49 11.33
CA SER A 8 10.61 -37.70 10.54
C SER A 8 9.11 -37.97 10.36
N ASP A 9 8.26 -37.62 11.34
CA ASP A 9 6.80 -37.88 11.29
C ASP A 9 5.95 -36.62 10.98
N ARG A 10 6.58 -35.44 10.88
CA ARG A 10 5.85 -34.20 10.59
C ARG A 10 5.76 -33.98 9.08
N ARG A 11 4.53 -33.80 8.59
CA ARG A 11 4.29 -33.40 7.20
C ARG A 11 4.63 -31.93 6.98
N CYS A 12 5.45 -31.65 5.98
CA CYS A 12 5.78 -30.32 5.52
C CYS A 12 4.52 -29.61 5.00
N TYR A 13 4.23 -28.42 5.51
CA TYR A 13 3.08 -27.62 5.06
C TYR A 13 3.17 -27.21 3.57
N ASN A 14 4.39 -27.04 3.06
CA ASN A 14 4.63 -26.55 1.69
C ASN A 14 4.41 -27.64 0.62
N CYS A 15 4.96 -28.85 0.84
CA CYS A 15 4.96 -29.92 -0.17
C CYS A 15 4.28 -31.22 0.28
N ARG A 16 3.84 -31.32 1.54
CA ARG A 16 3.28 -32.53 2.20
C ARG A 16 4.25 -33.71 2.36
N GLY A 17 5.54 -33.56 2.02
CA GLY A 17 6.59 -34.54 2.30
C GLY A 17 7.00 -34.59 3.77
N VAL A 18 7.73 -35.64 4.16
CA VAL A 18 8.24 -35.85 5.54
C VAL A 18 9.77 -35.74 5.59
N GLY A 19 10.37 -35.82 6.79
CA GLY A 19 11.83 -35.85 6.96
C GLY A 19 12.54 -34.50 6.83
N HIS A 20 11.80 -33.40 6.74
CA HIS A 20 12.37 -32.04 6.69
C HIS A 20 11.44 -31.01 7.32
N PHE A 21 12.04 -29.94 7.86
CA PHE A 21 11.27 -28.77 8.30
C PHE A 21 10.73 -28.00 7.10
N ALA A 22 9.55 -27.39 7.24
CA ALA A 22 8.95 -26.56 6.20
C ALA A 22 9.87 -25.42 5.72
N ARG A 23 10.71 -24.86 6.61
CA ARG A 23 11.74 -23.85 6.28
C ARG A 23 12.87 -24.36 5.38
N ASN A 24 13.11 -25.67 5.36
CA ASN A 24 14.14 -26.33 4.55
C ASN A 24 13.54 -26.97 3.28
N CYS A 25 12.27 -26.72 2.99
CA CYS A 25 11.63 -27.29 1.81
C CYS A 25 12.16 -26.63 0.54
N THR A 26 12.73 -27.42 -0.36
CA THR A 26 13.26 -26.96 -1.66
C THR A 26 12.17 -26.86 -2.73
N VAL A 27 11.01 -27.50 -2.52
CA VAL A 27 9.84 -27.34 -3.37
C VAL A 27 9.28 -25.94 -3.18
N MET A 28 9.01 -25.26 -4.30
CA MET A 28 8.45 -23.91 -4.27
C MET A 28 7.22 -23.85 -3.34
N PRO A 29 7.24 -23.03 -2.28
CA PRO A 29 6.15 -22.96 -1.33
C PRO A 29 4.87 -22.53 -2.04
N ARG A 30 3.75 -23.23 -1.78
CA ARG A 30 2.44 -22.91 -2.38
C ARG A 30 1.98 -21.47 -2.16
N ARG A 31 2.48 -20.81 -1.11
CA ARG A 31 2.17 -19.39 -0.82
C ARG A 31 2.98 -18.39 -1.66
N ARG A 32 3.86 -18.84 -2.54
CA ARG A 32 4.70 -18.01 -3.41
C ARG A 32 4.82 -18.61 -4.81
N ASP A 33 3.81 -19.36 -5.24
CA ASP A 33 3.80 -19.85 -6.61
C ASP A 33 3.69 -18.68 -7.60
N ALA A 34 4.08 -18.93 -8.85
CA ALA A 34 4.05 -17.92 -9.90
C ALA A 34 2.65 -17.31 -10.05
N THR A 35 1.59 -18.11 -9.86
CA THR A 35 0.21 -17.66 -9.92
C THR A 35 -0.13 -16.68 -8.79
N TYR A 36 0.31 -16.94 -7.56
CA TYR A 36 0.14 -16.04 -6.41
C TYR A 36 0.91 -14.74 -6.59
N LEU A 37 2.14 -14.79 -7.09
CA LEU A 37 2.94 -13.60 -7.39
C LEU A 37 2.32 -12.79 -8.53
N GLN A 38 1.89 -13.45 -9.61
CA GLN A 38 1.16 -12.84 -10.71
C GLN A 38 -0.12 -12.17 -10.21
N THR A 39 -0.86 -12.85 -9.34
CA THR A 39 -2.11 -12.35 -8.76
C THR A 39 -1.85 -11.18 -7.79
N GLN A 40 -0.78 -11.20 -7.00
CA GLN A 40 -0.36 -10.07 -6.18
C GLN A 40 -0.01 -8.84 -7.02
N LEU A 41 0.71 -9.03 -8.13
CA LEU A 41 1.04 -7.94 -9.06
C LEU A 41 -0.22 -7.38 -9.74
N LEU A 42 -1.17 -8.25 -10.09
CA LEU A 42 -2.45 -7.85 -10.68
C LEU A 42 -3.40 -7.18 -9.67
N ILE A 43 -3.30 -7.51 -8.37
CA ILE A 43 -4.06 -6.91 -7.26
C ILE A 43 -3.32 -5.72 -6.62
N ALA A 44 -2.10 -5.41 -7.09
CA ALA A 44 -1.43 -4.16 -6.77
C ALA A 44 -1.84 -3.00 -7.70
N PRO A 45 -3.10 -2.54 -7.70
CA PRO A 45 -3.40 -1.16 -8.03
C PRO A 45 -4.05 -0.48 -6.82
N LYS A 46 -3.23 0.16 -5.97
CA LYS A 46 -3.72 1.11 -4.96
C LYS A 46 -2.79 2.30 -4.71
N GLU A 47 -1.51 2.21 -5.07
CA GLU A 47 -0.61 3.34 -4.87
C GLU A 47 -0.82 4.42 -5.94
N GLU A 48 -0.92 4.08 -7.23
CA GLU A 48 -1.11 5.09 -8.28
C GLU A 48 -2.48 5.81 -8.24
N ALA A 49 -3.56 5.12 -7.86
CA ALA A 49 -4.88 5.74 -7.72
C ALA A 49 -4.99 6.58 -6.42
N GLY A 50 -4.32 6.15 -5.34
CA GLY A 50 -4.24 6.92 -4.11
C GLY A 50 -3.35 8.16 -4.23
N ILE A 51 -2.30 8.09 -5.05
CA ILE A 51 -1.44 9.23 -5.40
C ILE A 51 -2.20 10.23 -6.29
N GLN A 52 -2.95 9.76 -7.30
CA GLN A 52 -3.78 10.64 -8.13
C GLN A 52 -4.83 11.40 -7.31
N LEU A 53 -5.55 10.72 -6.41
CA LEU A 53 -6.54 11.37 -5.54
C LEU A 53 -5.91 12.39 -4.59
N GLN A 54 -4.72 12.12 -4.05
CA GLN A 54 -4.00 13.08 -3.20
C GLN A 54 -3.49 14.30 -3.97
N VAL A 55 -3.10 14.14 -5.24
CA VAL A 55 -2.69 15.27 -6.09
C VAL A 55 -3.89 16.15 -6.43
N GLU A 56 -5.04 15.56 -6.81
CA GLU A 56 -6.27 16.33 -7.07
C GLU A 56 -6.77 17.06 -5.82
N GLU A 57 -6.69 16.45 -4.64
CA GLU A 57 -7.06 17.08 -3.36
C GLU A 57 -6.12 18.24 -3.00
N PHE A 58 -4.82 18.09 -3.27
CA PHE A 58 -3.82 19.14 -3.06
C PHE A 58 -4.02 20.34 -4.01
N ASP A 59 -4.31 20.07 -5.30
CA ASP A 59 -4.59 21.12 -6.29
C ASP A 59 -5.89 21.88 -5.97
N LEU A 60 -6.93 21.17 -5.48
CA LEU A 60 -8.18 21.80 -5.02
C LEU A 60 -7.97 22.69 -3.79
N MET A 61 -7.15 22.27 -2.83
CA MET A 61 -6.81 23.10 -1.67
C MET A 61 -6.01 24.35 -2.06
N ALA A 62 -5.07 24.23 -3.01
CA ALA A 62 -4.32 25.38 -3.52
C ALA A 62 -5.25 26.40 -4.21
N ALA A 63 -6.16 25.93 -5.08
CA ALA A 63 -7.11 26.80 -5.76
C ALA A 63 -8.10 27.48 -4.80
N ALA A 64 -8.47 26.83 -3.69
CA ALA A 64 -9.33 27.43 -2.67
C ALA A 64 -8.62 28.53 -1.87
N ALA A 65 -7.33 28.35 -1.56
CA ALA A 65 -6.52 29.38 -0.89
C ALA A 65 -6.38 30.64 -1.76
N ASP A 66 -6.19 30.48 -3.07
CA ASP A 66 -6.13 31.60 -4.02
C ASP A 66 -7.47 32.36 -4.11
N LEU A 67 -8.61 31.68 -3.93
CA LEU A 67 -9.93 32.32 -3.92
C LEU A 67 -10.19 33.15 -2.65
N ASP A 68 -9.76 32.65 -1.49
CA ASP A 68 -9.87 33.39 -0.22
C ASP A 68 -9.05 34.69 -0.23
N GLU A 69 -7.85 34.69 -0.83
CA GLU A 69 -7.04 35.89 -1.00
C GLU A 69 -7.73 36.93 -1.91
N ILE A 70 -8.42 36.48 -2.97
CA ILE A 70 -9.15 37.37 -3.88
C ILE A 70 -10.37 38.01 -3.18
N GLU A 71 -11.10 37.25 -2.35
CA GLU A 71 -12.22 37.80 -1.58
C GLU A 71 -11.75 38.84 -0.54
N GLU A 72 -10.62 38.61 0.12
CA GLU A 72 -10.04 39.55 1.09
C GLU A 72 -9.60 40.86 0.41
N VAL A 73 -8.91 40.77 -0.73
CA VAL A 73 -8.52 41.96 -1.52
C VAL A 73 -9.76 42.71 -1.99
N ASN A 74 -10.80 42.01 -2.42
CA ASN A 74 -12.06 42.63 -2.85
C ASN A 74 -12.78 43.35 -1.70
N ALA A 75 -12.85 42.73 -0.51
CA ALA A 75 -13.43 43.36 0.68
C ALA A 75 -12.66 44.63 1.09
N ASN A 76 -11.32 44.59 1.05
CA ASN A 76 -10.46 45.73 1.33
C ASN A 76 -10.63 46.85 0.29
N CYS A 77 -10.76 46.52 -0.99
CA CYS A 77 -11.05 47.49 -2.05
C CYS A 77 -12.43 48.16 -1.86
N ILE A 78 -13.46 47.40 -1.47
CA ILE A 78 -14.80 47.94 -1.17
C ILE A 78 -14.75 48.86 0.06
N LEU A 79 -14.00 48.49 1.10
CA LEU A 79 -13.84 49.32 2.31
C LEU A 79 -13.08 50.63 2.01
N MET A 80 -12.04 50.59 1.18
CA MET A 80 -11.31 51.79 0.76
C MET A 80 -12.15 52.72 -0.13
N ALA A 81 -13.08 52.19 -0.91
CA ALA A 81 -13.96 53.00 -1.76
C ALA A 81 -15.08 53.73 -0.99
N ASN A 82 -15.35 53.33 0.26
CA ASN A 82 -16.37 53.92 1.13
C ASN A 82 -15.78 54.90 2.18
N LEU A 83 -14.47 55.16 2.11
CA LEU A 83 -13.74 56.20 2.84
C LEU A 83 -13.58 57.45 1.97
#